data_AF-A0A3M6TXB9-F1
#
_entry.id   AF-A0A3M6TXB9-F1
#
_cell.length_a   1.000
_cell.length_b   1.000
_cell.length_c   1.000
_cell.angle_alpha   90.00
_cell.angle_beta   90.00
_cell.angle_gamma   90.00
#
_symmetry.space_group_name_H-M   'P 1'
#
loop_
_entity.id
_entity.type
_entity.pdbx_description
1 polymer ?
#
loop_
_entity_poly.entity_id
_entity_poly.type
_entity_poly.pdbx_seq_one_letter_code
_entity_poly.pdbx_strand_id
1 'polypeptide(L)'
;CLSRIACRVSFIMADGDEESEEDGEVSFKKPLELFEQKKIVRICAPMVRYSKLPFRTLVRRYGCDLAYTPMIVSDSFVKSVKARDMEFTTNAGDRPLIVQFAANNAKDFADAAEIVAPFSDGVDLNCGCPQRMKSLEVWVLSLGGIAIQESVLIPVVANGDIKTESDVINVHEKTGVGGVMAARGILNNPAMFAGYQSTPLQCVTDWVDVALSLGTPFTNFHHHLIYMLEKVTTKAGKN
;
A
#
# COMPACT_ATOMS: atom_id res chain seq x y z
N CYS A 1 -3.06 1.11 -23.98
CA CYS A 1 -2.39 0.71 -22.71
C CYS A 1 -2.18 1.86 -21.73
N LEU A 2 -1.86 3.09 -22.16
CA LEU A 2 -1.58 4.23 -21.25
C LEU A 2 -2.82 4.91 -20.64
N SER A 3 -4.03 4.67 -21.16
CA SER A 3 -5.26 5.35 -20.73
C SER A 3 -5.82 4.94 -19.36
N ARG A 4 -5.06 4.18 -18.55
CA ARG A 4 -5.51 3.64 -17.25
C ARG A 4 -4.50 3.76 -16.10
N ILE A 5 -3.39 4.48 -16.31
CA ILE A 5 -2.40 4.73 -15.24
C ILE A 5 -2.79 6.03 -14.53
N ALA A 6 -3.18 5.94 -13.26
CA ALA A 6 -3.44 7.10 -12.41
C ALA A 6 -2.20 7.36 -11.54
N CYS A 7 -1.54 8.51 -11.68
CA CYS A 7 -0.37 8.83 -10.85
C CYS A 7 -0.82 9.39 -9.51
N ARG A 8 -0.71 8.64 -8.42
CA ARG A 8 -1.14 9.12 -7.11
C ARG A 8 -0.01 9.93 -6.48
N VAL A 9 -0.26 11.22 -6.23
CA VAL A 9 0.60 12.01 -5.33
C VAL A 9 0.18 11.64 -3.91
N SER A 10 1.06 10.93 -3.22
CA SER A 10 0.88 10.62 -1.80
C SER A 10 1.80 11.58 -1.04
N PHE A 11 1.27 12.37 -0.12
CA PHE A 11 2.11 13.20 0.74
C PHE A 11 2.79 12.28 1.74
N ILE A 12 4.09 12.10 1.61
CA ILE A 12 4.88 11.38 2.61
C ILE A 12 5.40 12.46 3.56
N MET A 13 4.91 12.48 4.79
CA MET A 13 5.46 13.36 5.82
C MET A 13 6.92 12.95 6.06
N ALA A 14 7.85 13.84 5.74
CA ALA A 14 9.15 13.87 6.38
C ALA A 14 8.98 14.67 7.66
N ASP A 15 9.41 14.15 8.81
CA ASP A 15 10.33 14.88 9.69
C ASP A 15 10.45 14.21 11.08
N GLY A 16 11.68 14.28 11.60
CA GLY A 16 12.10 13.81 12.91
C GLY A 16 13.45 13.09 12.83
N ASP A 17 14.56 13.84 12.83
CA ASP A 17 15.91 13.32 13.09
C ASP A 17 15.95 12.82 14.54
N GLU A 18 15.42 11.61 14.79
CA GLU A 18 15.69 10.87 16.01
C GLU A 18 16.43 9.59 15.61
N GLU A 19 17.76 9.66 15.66
CA GLU A 19 18.61 8.49 15.81
C GLU A 19 18.25 7.84 17.15
N SER A 20 17.37 6.84 17.13
CA SER A 20 17.22 5.94 18.27
C SER A 20 18.23 4.80 18.09
N GLU A 21 19.35 4.90 18.81
CA GLU A 21 20.24 3.76 19.06
C GLU A 21 19.56 2.73 19.99
N GLU A 22 19.90 1.46 19.72
CA GLU A 22 19.85 0.27 20.58
C GLU A 22 18.68 -0.76 20.48
N ASP A 23 19.14 -2.01 20.29
CA ASP A 23 18.57 -3.33 20.62
C ASP A 23 17.66 -4.07 19.62
N GLY A 24 18.30 -4.71 18.63
CA GLY A 24 17.76 -5.90 17.94
C GLY A 24 16.59 -5.65 16.99
N GLU A 25 16.28 -4.39 16.70
CA GLU A 25 15.15 -3.99 15.86
C GLU A 25 15.41 -4.30 14.38
N VAL A 26 14.37 -4.74 13.67
CA VAL A 26 14.43 -5.02 12.24
C VAL A 26 14.75 -3.72 11.50
N SER A 27 16.00 -3.57 11.06
CA SER A 27 16.47 -2.41 10.29
C SER A 27 15.61 -2.24 9.02
N PHE A 28 14.77 -1.21 8.99
CA PHE A 28 14.02 -0.80 7.80
C PHE A 28 14.43 0.62 7.40
N LYS A 29 14.26 0.95 6.13
CA LYS A 29 14.58 2.28 5.59
C LYS A 29 13.35 3.17 5.59
N LYS A 30 13.53 4.46 5.87
CA LYS A 30 12.43 5.43 5.78
C LYS A 30 11.97 5.56 4.32
N PRO A 31 10.70 5.95 4.08
CA PRO A 31 10.17 6.03 2.72
C PRO A 31 11.02 6.89 1.78
N LEU A 32 11.49 8.07 2.21
CA LEU A 32 12.31 8.94 1.36
C LEU A 32 13.66 8.30 1.00
N GLU A 33 14.35 7.71 1.98
CA GLU A 33 15.59 6.97 1.75
C GLU A 33 15.39 5.79 0.77
N LEU A 34 14.22 5.13 0.82
CA LEU A 34 13.90 4.07 -0.14
C LEU A 34 13.84 4.62 -1.58
N PHE A 35 13.22 5.79 -1.78
CA PHE A 35 13.14 6.42 -3.09
C PHE A 35 14.48 6.95 -3.59
N GLU A 36 15.39 7.34 -2.70
CA GLU A 36 16.75 7.76 -3.06
C GLU A 36 17.65 6.58 -3.44
N GLN A 37 17.55 5.47 -2.69
CA GLN A 37 18.48 4.35 -2.82
C GLN A 37 18.03 3.27 -3.80
N LYS A 38 16.72 3.11 -4.02
CA LYS A 38 16.20 2.14 -4.98
C LYS A 38 15.91 2.82 -6.30
N LYS A 39 16.30 2.14 -7.38
CA LYS A 39 15.86 2.50 -8.74
C LYS A 39 14.35 2.56 -8.86
N ILE A 40 13.65 1.64 -8.18
CA ILE A 40 12.20 1.52 -8.18
C ILE A 40 11.70 0.96 -6.85
N VAL A 41 10.72 1.63 -6.26
CA VAL A 41 10.04 1.20 -5.03
C VAL A 41 8.76 0.44 -5.39
N ARG A 42 8.62 -0.81 -4.93
CA ARG A 42 7.45 -1.66 -5.14
C ARG A 42 6.46 -1.51 -3.99
N ILE A 43 5.23 -1.10 -4.31
CA ILE A 43 4.29 -0.62 -3.30
C ILE A 43 3.00 -1.43 -3.28
N CYS A 44 2.60 -1.91 -2.10
CA CYS A 44 1.27 -2.48 -1.87
C CYS A 44 0.25 -1.35 -1.66
N ALA A 45 -0.76 -1.29 -2.54
CA ALA A 45 -1.76 -0.23 -2.53
C ALA A 45 -2.69 -0.28 -1.30
N PRO A 46 -3.29 0.87 -0.94
CA PRO A 46 -4.38 0.89 0.03
C PRO A 46 -5.61 0.23 -0.56
N MET A 47 -6.12 -0.79 0.12
CA MET A 47 -7.28 -1.57 -0.32
C MET A 47 -8.19 -1.81 0.86
N VAL A 48 -9.39 -1.21 0.81
CA VAL A 48 -10.43 -1.38 1.84
C VAL A 48 -10.65 -2.87 2.10
N ARG A 49 -10.58 -3.27 3.38
CA ARG A 49 -10.65 -4.66 3.89
C ARG A 49 -9.45 -5.57 3.58
N TYR A 50 -8.68 -5.32 2.52
CA TYR A 50 -7.67 -6.27 2.05
C TYR A 50 -6.26 -5.99 2.56
N SER A 51 -5.78 -4.74 2.50
CA SER A 51 -4.38 -4.39 2.84
C SER A 51 -4.12 -4.30 4.35
N LYS A 52 -4.73 -5.20 5.14
CA LYS A 52 -4.53 -5.34 6.60
C LYS A 52 -3.17 -5.98 6.91
N LEU A 53 -2.74 -5.88 8.17
CA LEU A 53 -1.44 -6.36 8.66
C LEU A 53 -1.06 -7.76 8.14
N PRO A 54 -1.91 -8.81 8.23
CA PRO A 54 -1.53 -10.13 7.74
C PRO A 54 -1.15 -10.15 6.26
N PHE A 55 -1.90 -9.42 5.43
CA PHE A 55 -1.61 -9.36 4.00
C PHE A 55 -0.35 -8.55 3.71
N ARG A 56 -0.13 -7.44 4.43
CA ARG A 56 1.10 -6.64 4.33
C ARG A 56 2.33 -7.47 4.71
N THR A 57 2.25 -8.23 5.80
CA THR A 57 3.30 -9.16 6.23
C THR A 57 3.62 -10.19 5.14
N LEU A 58 2.60 -10.74 4.48
CA LEU A 58 2.80 -11.68 3.38
C LEU A 58 3.55 -11.03 2.21
N VAL A 59 3.03 -9.92 1.67
CA VAL A 59 3.61 -9.32 0.45
C VAL A 59 5.03 -8.79 0.68
N ARG A 60 5.39 -8.40 1.92
CA ARG A 60 6.77 -8.03 2.29
C ARG A 60 7.76 -9.18 2.11
N ARG A 61 7.36 -10.42 2.38
CA ARG A 61 8.18 -11.61 2.11
C ARG A 61 8.47 -11.81 0.62
N TYR A 62 7.67 -11.19 -0.24
CA TYR A 62 7.72 -11.36 -1.68
C TYR A 62 8.08 -10.06 -2.44
N GLY A 63 8.92 -9.21 -1.84
CA GLY A 63 9.53 -8.08 -2.55
C GLY A 63 8.71 -6.79 -2.55
N CYS A 64 7.68 -6.70 -1.70
CA CYS A 64 7.03 -5.41 -1.41
C CYS A 64 7.92 -4.56 -0.50
N ASP A 65 8.27 -3.36 -0.96
CA ASP A 65 9.18 -2.45 -0.26
C ASP A 65 8.42 -1.59 0.77
N LEU A 66 7.27 -1.07 0.35
CA LEU A 66 6.45 -0.16 1.13
C LEU A 66 4.99 -0.56 1.02
N ALA A 67 4.25 -0.51 2.12
CA ALA A 67 2.86 -0.93 2.15
C ALA A 67 1.95 0.16 2.70
N TYR A 68 0.71 0.19 2.21
CA TYR A 68 -0.34 1.06 2.71
C TYR A 68 -1.34 0.28 3.55
N THR A 69 -1.89 0.92 4.59
CA THR A 69 -3.07 0.41 5.30
C THR A 69 -4.29 0.39 4.38
N PRO A 70 -5.41 -0.25 4.79
CA PRO A 70 -6.70 0.07 4.19
C PRO A 70 -6.99 1.57 4.37
N MET A 71 -7.89 2.11 3.56
CA MET A 71 -8.38 3.47 3.76
C MET A 71 -9.19 3.55 5.07
N ILE A 72 -8.72 4.36 6.02
CA ILE A 72 -9.33 4.55 7.34
C ILE A 72 -10.13 5.86 7.35
N VAL A 73 -11.35 5.86 7.89
CA VAL A 73 -12.14 7.11 8.01
C VAL A 73 -11.71 7.85 9.28
N SER A 74 -11.11 9.04 9.14
CA SER A 74 -10.49 9.78 10.25
C SER A 74 -11.47 10.10 11.38
N ASP A 75 -12.68 10.55 11.04
CA ASP A 75 -13.75 10.89 11.99
C ASP A 75 -14.03 9.73 12.96
N SER A 76 -14.24 8.53 12.42
CA SER A 76 -14.53 7.34 13.21
C SER A 76 -13.32 6.86 14.02
N PHE A 77 -12.12 7.04 13.47
CA PHE A 77 -10.86 6.59 14.07
C PHE A 77 -10.49 7.38 15.32
N VAL A 78 -10.70 8.70 15.27
CA VAL A 78 -10.47 9.61 16.40
C VAL A 78 -11.51 9.36 17.50
N LYS A 79 -12.80 9.24 17.14
CA LYS A 79 -13.90 9.18 18.11
C LYS A 79 -14.07 7.82 18.80
N SER A 80 -13.61 6.73 18.19
CA SER A 80 -13.91 5.38 18.67
C SER A 80 -12.67 4.50 18.72
N VAL A 81 -12.29 4.11 19.95
CA VAL A 81 -11.25 3.10 20.19
C VAL A 81 -11.58 1.80 19.47
N LYS A 82 -12.84 1.36 19.53
CA LYS A 82 -13.30 0.16 18.84
C LYS A 82 -13.14 0.24 17.32
N ALA A 83 -13.44 1.40 16.71
CA ALA A 83 -13.22 1.58 15.28
C ALA A 83 -11.72 1.54 14.94
N ARG A 84 -10.90 2.18 15.77
CA ARG A 84 -9.45 2.16 15.63
C ARG A 84 -8.87 0.75 15.69
N ASP A 85 -9.23 -0.05 16.70
CA ASP A 85 -8.73 -1.43 16.87
C ASP A 85 -9.15 -2.35 15.71
N MET A 86 -10.29 -2.05 15.06
CA MET A 86 -10.80 -2.82 13.93
C MET A 86 -10.16 -2.47 12.58
N GLU A 87 -9.83 -1.19 12.39
CA GLU A 87 -9.33 -0.64 11.13
C GLU A 87 -7.79 -0.61 11.07
N PHE A 88 -7.12 -0.42 12.21
CA PHE A 88 -5.67 -0.29 12.28
C PHE A 88 -5.03 -1.32 13.21
N THR A 89 -4.15 -2.13 12.63
CA THR A 89 -3.25 -3.02 13.34
C THR A 89 -1.90 -3.00 12.64
N THR A 90 -0.81 -3.10 13.41
CA THR A 90 0.56 -3.15 12.90
C THR A 90 1.49 -3.93 13.86
N ASN A 91 2.74 -4.13 13.49
CA ASN A 91 3.81 -4.70 14.31
C ASN A 91 5.19 -4.18 13.85
N ALA A 92 6.26 -4.54 14.56
CA ALA A 92 7.62 -4.09 14.24
C ALA A 92 8.10 -4.47 12.83
N GLY A 93 7.61 -5.58 12.27
CA GLY A 93 7.98 -6.05 10.92
C GLY A 93 7.16 -5.44 9.77
N ASP A 94 6.23 -4.54 10.07
CA ASP A 94 5.31 -3.97 9.08
C ASP A 94 5.78 -2.64 8.49
N ARG A 95 7.03 -2.25 8.75
CA ARG A 95 7.63 -0.99 8.29
C ARG A 95 8.48 -1.18 7.02
N PRO A 96 8.58 -0.18 6.12
CA PRO A 96 7.96 1.14 6.22
C PRO A 96 6.47 1.15 5.83
N LEU A 97 5.63 1.75 6.69
CA LEU A 97 4.16 1.74 6.58
C LEU A 97 3.60 3.13 6.34
N ILE A 98 2.73 3.28 5.33
CA ILE A 98 1.94 4.49 5.13
C ILE A 98 0.48 4.27 5.54
N VAL A 99 -0.06 5.14 6.40
CA VAL A 99 -1.45 5.07 6.84
C VAL A 99 -2.31 5.98 5.98
N GLN A 100 -3.27 5.40 5.25
CA GLN A 100 -4.19 6.18 4.42
C GLN A 100 -5.46 6.55 5.19
N PHE A 101 -5.80 7.83 5.20
CA PHE A 101 -7.04 8.36 5.74
C PHE A 101 -7.98 8.89 4.65
N ALA A 102 -9.28 8.75 4.89
CA ALA A 102 -10.33 9.57 4.30
C ALA A 102 -10.84 10.53 5.38
N ALA A 103 -10.74 11.84 5.11
CA ALA A 103 -11.09 12.88 6.05
C ALA A 103 -11.95 13.96 5.40
N ASN A 104 -12.90 14.51 6.17
CA ASN A 104 -13.80 15.57 5.73
C ASN A 104 -13.52 16.92 6.42
N ASN A 105 -12.55 16.96 7.34
CA ASN A 105 -12.07 18.19 7.96
C ASN A 105 -10.61 18.00 8.41
N ALA A 106 -9.88 19.11 8.49
CA ALA A 106 -8.45 19.11 8.81
C ALA A 106 -8.15 18.67 10.25
N LYS A 107 -9.05 18.97 11.20
CA LYS A 107 -8.84 18.64 12.61
C LYS A 107 -8.81 17.13 12.83
N ASP A 108 -9.83 16.41 12.36
CA ASP A 108 -9.89 14.95 12.51
C ASP A 108 -8.74 14.25 11.77
N PHE A 109 -8.27 14.82 10.65
CA PHE A 109 -7.10 14.29 9.96
C PHE A 109 -5.82 14.48 10.77
N ALA A 110 -5.60 15.67 11.34
CA ALA A 110 -4.43 15.97 12.17
C ALA A 110 -4.42 15.11 13.45
N ASP A 111 -5.56 15.05 14.16
CA ASP A 111 -5.71 14.21 15.36
C ASP A 111 -5.45 12.73 15.02
N ALA A 112 -5.97 12.23 13.88
CA ALA A 112 -5.74 10.86 13.45
C ALA A 112 -4.27 10.59 13.08
N ALA A 113 -3.60 11.55 12.44
CA ALA A 113 -2.19 11.47 12.09
C ALA A 113 -1.30 11.41 13.34
N GLU A 114 -1.61 12.23 14.37
CA GLU A 114 -0.91 12.21 15.66
C GLU A 114 -1.03 10.84 16.34
N ILE A 115 -2.23 10.23 16.32
CA ILE A 115 -2.45 8.89 16.91
C ILE A 115 -1.60 7.80 16.23
N VAL A 116 -1.38 7.88 14.91
CA VAL A 116 -0.64 6.85 14.16
C VAL A 116 0.84 7.15 13.97
N ALA A 117 1.31 8.35 14.33
CA ALA A 117 2.70 8.78 14.13
C ALA A 117 3.74 7.80 14.71
N PRO A 118 3.58 7.25 15.94
CA PRO A 118 4.54 6.27 16.48
C PRO A 118 4.61 4.96 15.68
N PHE A 119 3.52 4.62 15.00
CA PHE A 119 3.30 3.31 14.38
C PHE A 119 3.44 3.33 12.85
N SER A 120 3.73 4.48 12.25
CA SER A 120 3.78 4.67 10.81
C SER A 120 4.97 5.51 10.38
N ASP A 121 5.32 5.41 9.11
CA ASP A 121 6.42 6.15 8.47
C ASP A 121 5.90 7.25 7.53
N GLY A 122 4.60 7.49 7.57
CA GLY A 122 3.93 8.52 6.81
C GLY A 122 2.41 8.34 6.81
N VAL A 123 1.71 9.41 6.46
CA VAL A 123 0.25 9.46 6.39
C VAL A 123 -0.16 9.93 5.01
N ASP A 124 -1.16 9.29 4.40
CA ASP A 124 -1.69 9.65 3.10
C ASP A 124 -3.15 10.09 3.23
N LEU A 125 -3.53 11.15 2.51
CA LEU A 125 -4.92 11.61 2.44
C LEU A 125 -5.54 11.15 1.12
N ASN A 126 -6.62 10.38 1.20
CA ASN A 126 -7.34 9.91 0.02
C ASN A 126 -8.18 11.03 -0.60
N CYS A 127 -7.68 11.62 -1.69
CA CYS A 127 -8.40 12.63 -2.48
C CYS A 127 -9.18 12.02 -3.67
N GLY A 128 -9.36 10.69 -3.70
CA GLY A 128 -9.91 9.96 -4.85
C GLY A 128 -11.44 9.81 -4.86
N CYS A 129 -12.16 10.38 -3.89
CA CYS A 129 -13.62 10.29 -3.80
C CYS A 129 -14.26 11.69 -3.86
N PRO A 130 -15.15 11.99 -4.83
CA PRO A 130 -15.78 13.29 -4.94
C PRO A 130 -16.92 13.41 -3.92
N GLN A 131 -16.60 13.54 -2.64
CA GLN A 131 -17.56 13.97 -1.64
C GLN A 131 -17.48 15.49 -1.49
N ARG A 132 -18.13 16.18 -2.44
CA ARG A 132 -18.79 17.48 -2.23
C ARG A 132 -18.05 18.45 -1.28
N MET A 133 -16.79 18.79 -1.56
CA MET A 133 -16.11 19.91 -0.91
C MET A 133 -15.37 20.77 -1.94
N LYS A 134 -15.68 22.07 -1.87
CA LYS A 134 -15.22 23.12 -2.77
C LYS A 134 -13.77 23.49 -2.46
N SER A 135 -13.04 23.85 -3.51
CA SER A 135 -11.81 24.66 -3.50
C SER A 135 -10.62 24.12 -2.68
N LEU A 136 -9.96 23.12 -3.24
CA LEU A 136 -8.50 23.10 -3.45
C LEU A 136 -8.22 22.06 -4.53
N GLU A 137 -7.82 22.53 -5.70
CA GLU A 137 -7.53 21.70 -6.86
C GLU A 137 -6.29 20.84 -6.59
N VAL A 138 -6.49 19.57 -6.22
CA VAL A 138 -5.46 18.53 -6.38
C VAL A 138 -6.07 17.43 -7.23
N TRP A 139 -6.34 17.80 -8.49
CA TRP A 139 -6.55 16.82 -9.54
C TRP A 139 -5.20 16.19 -9.86
N VAL A 140 -5.06 14.92 -9.51
CA VAL A 140 -4.07 14.01 -10.12
C VAL A 140 -4.30 14.06 -11.63
N LEU A 141 -3.47 14.82 -12.33
CA LEU A 141 -3.53 14.99 -13.77
C LEU A 141 -3.21 13.66 -14.44
N SER A 142 -4.16 13.15 -15.22
CA SER A 142 -3.90 12.21 -16.31
C SER A 142 -3.20 12.94 -17.48
N LEU A 143 -2.08 13.60 -17.19
CA LEU A 143 -1.11 14.08 -18.17
C LEU A 143 0.15 13.24 -17.95
N GLY A 144 0.70 12.69 -19.02
CA GLY A 144 1.72 11.64 -18.98
C GLY A 144 2.77 11.84 -17.87
N GLY A 145 2.95 10.80 -17.03
CA GLY A 145 3.69 10.87 -15.77
C GLY A 145 5.11 11.47 -15.82
N ILE A 146 5.69 11.58 -17.02
CA ILE A 146 6.99 12.22 -17.28
C ILE A 146 6.97 13.71 -16.87
N ALA A 147 5.92 14.47 -17.20
CA ALA A 147 5.90 15.91 -16.98
C ALA A 147 5.81 16.30 -15.48
N ILE A 148 5.27 15.41 -14.64
CA ILE A 148 5.09 15.67 -13.21
C ILE A 148 6.41 15.42 -12.47
N GLN A 149 7.13 14.33 -12.81
CA GLN A 149 8.40 13.97 -12.18
C GLN A 149 9.44 15.09 -12.26
N GLU A 150 9.53 15.79 -13.40
CA GLU A 150 10.50 16.88 -13.60
C GLU A 150 10.10 18.19 -12.87
N SER A 151 8.86 18.28 -12.39
CA SER A 151 8.28 19.52 -11.84
C SER A 151 8.09 19.50 -10.32
N VAL A 152 8.30 18.36 -9.65
CA VAL A 152 8.02 18.20 -8.22
C VAL A 152 9.21 17.63 -7.46
N LEU A 153 9.46 18.19 -6.26
CA LEU A 153 10.53 17.74 -5.36
C LEU A 153 10.18 16.47 -4.56
N ILE A 154 8.91 16.05 -4.61
CA ILE A 154 8.39 14.88 -3.87
C ILE A 154 8.34 13.64 -4.77
N PRO A 155 8.70 12.44 -4.27
CA PRO A 155 8.66 11.22 -5.07
C PRO A 155 7.26 10.94 -5.64
N VAL A 156 7.18 10.74 -6.96
CA VAL A 156 5.92 10.40 -7.64
C VAL A 156 5.74 8.89 -7.70
N VAL A 157 4.53 8.42 -7.37
CA VAL A 157 4.15 7.00 -7.41
C VAL A 157 3.06 6.76 -8.46
N ALA A 158 3.30 5.84 -9.39
CA ALA A 158 2.28 5.40 -10.34
C ALA A 158 1.37 4.32 -9.74
N ASN A 159 0.07 4.40 -9.98
CA ASN A 159 -0.90 3.37 -9.62
C ASN A 159 -1.84 3.09 -10.81
N GLY A 160 -1.93 1.83 -11.24
CA GLY A 160 -2.95 1.47 -12.24
C GLY A 160 -2.68 0.16 -12.95
N ASP A 161 -3.60 -0.79 -12.80
CA ASP A 161 -3.67 -2.08 -13.49
C ASP A 161 -2.36 -2.90 -13.56
N ILE A 162 -1.48 -2.75 -12.57
CA ILE A 162 -0.24 -3.50 -12.42
C ILE A 162 -0.57 -4.94 -12.01
N LYS A 163 -0.17 -5.94 -12.81
CA LYS A 163 -0.49 -7.37 -12.58
C LYS A 163 0.75 -8.25 -12.51
N THR A 164 1.88 -7.77 -13.02
CA THR A 164 3.14 -8.50 -13.09
C THR A 164 4.32 -7.59 -12.74
N GLU A 165 5.45 -8.19 -12.40
CA GLU A 165 6.72 -7.45 -12.25
C GLU A 165 7.15 -6.75 -13.55
N SER A 166 6.84 -7.33 -14.70
CA SER A 166 7.11 -6.68 -15.98
C SER A 166 6.30 -5.41 -16.15
N ASP A 167 5.05 -5.35 -15.65
CA ASP A 167 4.26 -4.12 -15.67
C ASP A 167 4.91 -3.02 -14.81
N VAL A 168 5.44 -3.40 -13.64
CA VAL A 168 6.16 -2.51 -12.73
C VAL A 168 7.35 -1.86 -13.43
N ILE A 169 8.22 -2.68 -14.03
CA ILE A 169 9.41 -2.23 -14.76
C ILE A 169 9.00 -1.36 -15.95
N ASN A 170 8.03 -1.81 -16.76
CA ASN A 170 7.55 -1.07 -17.93
C ASN A 170 6.97 0.30 -17.57
N VAL A 171 6.24 0.42 -16.46
CA VAL A 171 5.68 1.69 -16.01
C VAL A 171 6.79 2.63 -15.57
N HIS A 172 7.73 2.15 -14.76
CA HIS A 172 8.88 2.94 -14.35
C HIS A 172 9.71 3.43 -15.54
N GLU A 173 10.08 2.55 -16.47
CA GLU A 173 10.88 2.94 -17.65
C GLU A 173 10.17 3.94 -18.56
N LYS A 174 8.84 3.86 -18.67
CA LYS A 174 8.05 4.78 -19.52
C LYS A 174 7.75 6.12 -18.87
N THR A 175 7.73 6.20 -17.55
CA THR A 175 7.23 7.38 -16.83
C THR A 175 8.29 8.06 -15.97
N GLY A 176 9.37 7.37 -15.63
CA GLY A 176 10.40 7.86 -14.73
C GLY A 176 10.02 7.85 -13.25
N VAL A 177 8.84 7.33 -12.89
CA VAL A 177 8.33 7.36 -11.50
C VAL A 177 9.23 6.61 -10.53
N GLY A 178 9.44 7.16 -9.33
CA GLY A 178 10.28 6.55 -8.30
C GLY A 178 9.66 5.29 -7.67
N GLY A 179 8.33 5.14 -7.77
CA GLY A 179 7.62 3.97 -7.25
C GLY A 179 6.42 3.56 -8.07
N VAL A 180 6.09 2.28 -7.98
CA VAL A 180 4.93 1.68 -8.66
C VAL A 180 4.11 0.89 -7.66
N MET A 181 2.81 1.19 -7.62
CA MET A 181 1.85 0.66 -6.68
C MET A 181 0.91 -0.34 -7.36
N ALA A 182 0.71 -1.50 -6.73
CA ALA A 182 -0.20 -2.55 -7.18
C ALA A 182 -1.34 -2.78 -6.18
N ALA A 183 -2.58 -2.85 -6.69
CA ALA A 183 -3.79 -3.15 -5.92
C ALA A 183 -4.33 -4.54 -6.25
N ARG A 184 -5.19 -4.66 -7.28
CA ARG A 184 -5.81 -5.96 -7.63
C ARG A 184 -4.80 -7.02 -8.06
N GLY A 185 -3.72 -6.63 -8.75
CA GLY A 185 -2.69 -7.57 -9.19
C GLY A 185 -2.04 -8.33 -8.03
N ILE A 186 -1.74 -7.63 -6.94
CA ILE A 186 -1.06 -8.23 -5.78
C ILE A 186 -1.99 -9.13 -4.96
N LEU A 187 -3.32 -8.91 -5.01
CA LEU A 187 -4.28 -9.86 -4.43
C LEU A 187 -4.28 -11.19 -5.19
N ASN A 188 -4.25 -11.12 -6.53
CA ASN A 188 -4.26 -12.29 -7.39
C ASN A 188 -2.93 -13.06 -7.36
N ASN A 189 -1.81 -12.35 -7.16
CA ASN A 189 -0.49 -12.93 -7.00
C ASN A 189 0.34 -12.09 -6.01
N PRO A 190 0.31 -12.42 -4.72
CA PRO A 190 1.10 -11.71 -3.70
C PRO A 190 2.61 -11.83 -3.94
N ALA A 191 3.03 -12.84 -4.71
CA ALA A 191 4.42 -13.09 -5.07
C ALA A 191 4.88 -12.31 -6.32
N MET A 192 4.04 -11.46 -6.90
CA MET A 192 4.33 -10.82 -8.20
C MET A 192 5.60 -9.98 -8.18
N PHE A 193 5.89 -9.25 -7.09
CA PHE A 193 7.08 -8.40 -6.97
C PHE A 193 8.39 -9.18 -6.85
N ALA A 194 8.33 -10.46 -6.49
CA ALA A 194 9.46 -11.39 -6.55
C ALA A 194 9.63 -12.04 -7.94
N GLY A 195 8.89 -11.59 -8.97
CA GLY A 195 9.02 -12.05 -10.35
C GLY A 195 8.17 -13.28 -10.72
N TYR A 196 7.36 -13.80 -9.79
CA TYR A 196 6.50 -14.96 -10.05
C TYR A 196 5.36 -14.60 -11.01
N GLN A 197 5.07 -15.49 -11.96
CA GLN A 197 4.00 -15.32 -12.96
C GLN A 197 2.59 -15.68 -12.44
N SER A 198 2.55 -16.46 -11.35
CA SER A 198 1.35 -16.85 -10.62
C SER A 198 1.69 -17.12 -9.17
N THR A 199 0.69 -17.16 -8.29
CA THR A 199 0.89 -17.46 -6.87
C THR A 199 1.53 -18.85 -6.70
N PRO A 200 2.77 -18.94 -6.18
CA PRO A 200 3.38 -20.23 -5.89
C PRO A 200 2.67 -20.88 -4.70
N LEU A 201 2.68 -22.22 -4.65
CA LEU A 201 2.07 -22.96 -3.53
C LEU A 201 2.63 -22.52 -2.17
N GLN A 202 3.94 -22.25 -2.11
CA GLN A 202 4.58 -21.73 -0.90
C GLN A 202 3.96 -20.41 -0.43
N CYS A 203 3.59 -19.51 -1.33
CA CYS A 203 2.94 -18.25 -0.95
C CYS A 203 1.54 -18.47 -0.37
N VAL A 204 0.84 -19.51 -0.82
CA VAL A 204 -0.46 -19.90 -0.24
C VAL A 204 -0.26 -20.48 1.16
N THR A 205 0.75 -21.34 1.36
CA THR A 205 1.09 -21.86 2.69
C THR A 205 1.50 -20.73 3.63
N ASP A 206 2.38 -19.82 3.18
CA ASP A 206 2.79 -18.65 3.97
C ASP A 206 1.60 -17.77 4.35
N TRP A 207 0.62 -17.62 3.45
CA TRP A 207 -0.62 -16.89 3.77
C TRP A 207 -1.38 -17.56 4.90
N VAL A 208 -1.54 -18.88 4.86
CA VAL A 208 -2.22 -19.63 5.93
C VAL A 208 -1.49 -19.44 7.25
N ASP A 209 -0.17 -19.59 7.27
CA ASP A 209 0.62 -19.46 8.49
C ASP A 209 0.55 -18.05 9.07
N VAL A 210 0.72 -17.02 8.23
CA VAL A 210 0.65 -15.61 8.65
C VAL A 210 -0.76 -15.26 9.13
N ALA A 211 -1.79 -15.68 8.39
CA ALA A 211 -3.17 -15.35 8.71
C ALA A 211 -3.62 -15.98 10.03
N LEU A 212 -3.25 -17.23 10.30
CA LEU A 212 -3.53 -17.91 11.56
C LEU A 212 -2.74 -17.30 12.72
N SER A 213 -1.44 -17.04 12.54
CA SER A 213 -0.58 -16.48 13.58
C SER A 213 -1.04 -15.10 14.05
N LEU A 214 -1.61 -14.30 13.15
CA LEU A 214 -2.10 -12.95 13.44
C LEU A 214 -3.61 -12.87 13.70
N GLY A 215 -4.31 -14.01 13.82
CA GLY A 215 -5.74 -14.04 14.17
C GLY A 215 -6.66 -13.40 13.12
N THR A 216 -6.40 -13.64 11.83
CA THR A 216 -7.17 -13.04 10.74
C THR A 216 -8.63 -13.52 10.74
N PRO A 217 -9.63 -12.62 10.66
CA PRO A 217 -11.02 -13.01 10.53
C PRO A 217 -11.27 -13.91 9.32
N PHE A 218 -12.09 -14.95 9.49
CA PHE A 218 -12.34 -15.97 8.45
C PHE A 218 -12.74 -15.37 7.09
N THR A 219 -13.57 -14.34 7.08
CA THR A 219 -14.00 -13.67 5.83
C THR A 219 -12.83 -13.07 5.06
N ASN A 220 -11.90 -12.40 5.74
CA ASN A 220 -10.70 -11.83 5.12
C ASN A 220 -9.73 -12.94 4.69
N PHE A 221 -9.54 -13.96 5.54
CA PHE A 221 -8.74 -15.14 5.23
C PHE A 221 -9.21 -15.81 3.93
N HIS A 222 -10.51 -16.10 3.86
CA HIS A 222 -11.13 -16.79 2.73
C HIS A 222 -11.10 -15.98 1.44
N HIS A 223 -11.36 -14.67 1.50
CA HIS A 223 -11.31 -13.81 0.31
C HIS A 223 -9.92 -13.76 -0.32
N HIS A 224 -8.85 -13.66 0.49
CA HIS A 224 -7.48 -13.68 -0.02
C HIS A 224 -7.14 -15.02 -0.68
N LEU A 225 -7.59 -16.15 -0.12
CA LEU A 225 -7.43 -17.46 -0.76
C LEU A 225 -8.16 -17.55 -2.11
N ILE A 226 -9.38 -16.99 -2.22
CA ILE A 226 -10.11 -16.96 -3.50
C ILE A 226 -9.30 -16.25 -4.57
N TYR A 227 -8.73 -15.07 -4.26
CA TYR A 227 -7.90 -14.34 -5.23
C TYR A 227 -6.65 -15.12 -5.62
N MET A 228 -5.94 -15.68 -4.64
CA MET A 228 -4.71 -16.45 -4.89
C MET A 228 -4.96 -17.70 -5.74
N LEU A 229 -6.14 -18.32 -5.61
CA LEU A 229 -6.51 -19.57 -6.27
C LEU A 229 -7.39 -19.40 -7.52
N GLU A 230 -7.74 -18.17 -7.90
CA GLU A 230 -8.66 -17.86 -9.01
C GLU A 230 -8.33 -18.62 -10.30
N LYS A 231 -7.04 -18.69 -10.66
CA LYS A 231 -6.56 -19.39 -11.88
C LYS A 231 -6.61 -20.92 -11.79
N VAL A 232 -6.67 -21.49 -10.59
CA VAL A 232 -6.75 -22.93 -10.35
C VAL A 232 -8.20 -23.38 -10.37
N THR A 233 -9.07 -22.66 -9.68
CA THR A 233 -10.50 -22.98 -9.55
C THR A 233 -11.26 -22.82 -10.87
N THR A 234 -10.89 -21.83 -11.70
CA THR A 234 -11.52 -21.62 -13.01
C THR A 234 -11.19 -22.69 -14.06
N LYS A 235 -10.14 -23.51 -13.86
CA LYS A 235 -9.82 -24.65 -14.74
C LYS A 235 -10.62 -25.90 -14.41
N ALA A 236 -11.12 -26.04 -13.17
CA ALA A 236 -11.86 -27.23 -12.72
C ALA A 236 -13.30 -27.31 -13.26
N GLY A 237 -13.83 -26.24 -13.86
CA GLY A 237 -15.18 -26.19 -14.43
C GLY A 237 -15.28 -26.34 -15.96
N LYS A 238 -14.23 -26.83 -16.62
CA LYS A 238 -14.16 -27.00 -18.08
C LYS A 238 -13.92 -28.45 -18.55
N ASN A 239 -14.20 -29.44 -17.72
CA ASN A 239 -14.20 -30.85 -18.11
C ASN A 239 -15.61 -31.43 -18.06
#